data_AF-A0A8T3YTI1-F1
#
_entry.id   AF-A0A8T3YTI1-F1
#
_cell.length_a   1.000
_cell.length_b   1.000
_cell.length_c   1.000
_cell.angle_alpha   90.00
_cell.angle_beta   90.00
_cell.angle_gamma   90.00
#
_symmetry.space_group_name_H-M   'P 1'
#
loop_
_entity.id
_entity.type
_entity.pdbx_description
1 polymer ?
#
loop_
_entity_poly.entity_id
_entity_poly.type
_entity_poly.pdbx_seq_one_letter_code
_entity_poly.pdbx_strand_id
1 'polypeptide(L)'
;MAKDSWNVRGLAYASGTVCAVDCALMALVGMLGVEILWYNKTIMPLYQSMLPWWSPTPAGIVIGAIEGFVIGAVLGGLLAWLYNYFSA
;
A
#
# COMPACT_ATOMS: atom_id res chain seq x y z
N MET A 1 -16.46 -27.01 -14.78
CA MET A 1 -15.95 -25.62 -14.67
C MET A 1 -14.53 -25.71 -14.16
N ALA A 2 -13.56 -25.20 -14.91
CA ALA A 2 -12.20 -25.08 -14.40
C ALA A 2 -12.23 -24.17 -13.18
N LYS A 3 -11.65 -24.64 -12.08
CA LYS A 3 -11.64 -23.93 -10.81
C LYS A 3 -10.47 -22.97 -10.86
N ASP A 4 -10.71 -21.75 -11.31
CA ASP A 4 -9.64 -20.75 -11.48
C ASP A 4 -9.12 -20.33 -10.09
N SER A 5 -8.04 -20.99 -9.65
CA SER A 5 -7.34 -20.63 -8.43
C SER A 5 -6.49 -19.39 -8.67
N TRP A 6 -6.67 -18.37 -7.84
CA TRP A 6 -5.83 -17.19 -7.87
C TRP A 6 -4.44 -17.49 -7.34
N ASN A 7 -3.42 -16.98 -8.04
CA ASN A 7 -2.04 -17.11 -7.59
C ASN A 7 -1.77 -16.16 -6.42
N VAL A 8 -1.75 -16.72 -5.21
CA VAL A 8 -1.53 -15.98 -3.96
C VAL A 8 -0.22 -15.20 -3.95
N ARG A 9 0.86 -15.81 -4.45
CA ARG A 9 2.17 -15.15 -4.52
C ARG A 9 2.15 -14.00 -5.51
N GLY A 10 1.57 -14.23 -6.68
CA GLY A 10 1.44 -13.22 -7.72
C GLY A 10 0.65 -12.00 -7.23
N LEU A 11 -0.49 -12.24 -6.58
CA LEU A 11 -1.33 -11.16 -6.08
C LEU A 11 -0.67 -10.41 -4.93
N ALA A 12 0.00 -11.10 -4.01
CA ALA A 12 0.77 -10.48 -2.94
C ALA A 12 1.89 -9.57 -3.47
N TYR A 13 2.67 -10.01 -4.46
CA TYR A 13 3.70 -9.15 -5.05
C TYR A 13 3.10 -7.95 -5.77
N ALA A 14 2.03 -8.15 -6.55
CA ALA A 14 1.37 -7.07 -7.28
C ALA A 14 0.79 -6.00 -6.34
N SER A 15 0.02 -6.40 -5.32
CA SER A 15 -0.56 -5.48 -4.34
C SER A 15 0.51 -4.81 -3.48
N GLY A 16 1.56 -5.55 -3.10
CA GLY A 16 2.71 -5.00 -2.40
C GLY A 16 3.37 -3.88 -3.19
N THR A 17 3.70 -4.12 -4.46
CA THR A 17 4.34 -3.10 -5.30
C THR A 17 3.46 -1.88 -5.51
N VAL A 18 2.16 -2.05 -5.75
CA VAL A 18 1.23 -0.91 -5.92
C VAL A 18 1.18 -0.06 -4.65
N CYS A 19 1.05 -0.69 -3.48
CA CYS A 19 0.92 0.01 -2.22
C CYS A 19 2.25 0.66 -1.78
N ALA A 20 3.39 0.05 -2.12
CA ALA A 20 4.72 0.63 -1.95
C ALA A 20 4.90 1.92 -2.75
N VAL A 21 4.51 1.89 -4.03
CA VAL A 21 4.62 3.06 -4.93
C VAL A 21 3.70 4.18 -4.45
N ASP A 22 2.48 3.85 -4.04
CA ASP A 22 1.53 4.82 -3.48
C ASP A 22 2.09 5.52 -2.22
N CYS A 23 2.57 4.75 -1.24
CA CYS A 23 3.14 5.33 -0.01
C CYS A 23 4.41 6.16 -0.25
N ALA A 24 5.22 5.78 -1.24
CA ALA A 24 6.40 6.53 -1.65
C ALA A 24 6.04 7.84 -2.35
N LEU A 25 5.06 7.81 -3.26
CA LEU A 25 4.52 9.00 -3.92
C LEU A 25 3.84 9.92 -2.91
N MET A 26 3.15 9.37 -1.91
CA MET A 26 2.53 10.13 -0.84
C MET A 26 3.56 10.95 -0.06
N ALA A 27 4.72 10.36 0.25
CA ALA A 27 5.78 11.07 0.96
C ALA A 27 6.36 12.19 0.09
N LEU A 28 6.54 11.95 -1.22
CA LEU A 28 7.02 12.94 -2.18
C LEU A 28 6.06 14.13 -2.31
N VAL A 29 4.75 13.87 -2.44
CA VAL A 29 3.73 14.92 -2.53
C VAL A 29 3.67 15.72 -1.23
N GLY A 30 3.82 15.07 -0.08
CA GLY A 30 3.90 15.75 1.22
C GLY A 30 5.13 16.64 1.35
N MET A 31 6.28 16.21 0.84
CA MET A 31 7.50 17.04 0.82
C MET A 31 7.36 18.27 -0.07
N LEU A 32 6.65 18.16 -1.18
CA LEU A 32 6.43 19.26 -2.12
C LEU A 32 5.43 20.30 -1.60
N GLY A 33 4.80 20.07 -0.45
CA GLY A 33 3.83 21.01 0.14
C GLY A 33 2.60 21.23 -0.74
N VAL A 34 2.29 20.27 -1.61
CA VAL A 34 1.23 20.41 -2.61
C VAL A 34 -0.14 20.33 -1.92
N GLU A 35 -0.80 21.48 -1.76
CA GLU A 35 -2.17 21.57 -1.24
C GLU A 35 -3.24 21.25 -2.30
N ILE A 36 -2.99 20.27 -3.17
CA ILE A 36 -4.02 19.81 -4.10
C ILE A 36 -5.07 19.06 -3.31
N LEU A 37 -6.34 19.46 -3.46
CA LEU A 37 -7.53 18.68 -3.11
C LEU A 37 -7.39 17.92 -1.78
N TRP A 38 -7.47 18.60 -0.63
CA TRP A 38 -7.63 17.95 0.70
C TRP A 38 -6.42 17.13 1.21
N TYR A 39 -5.37 16.96 0.40
CA TYR A 39 -4.29 16.02 0.67
C TYR A 39 -3.53 16.31 1.96
N ASN A 40 -3.12 17.56 2.15
CA ASN A 40 -2.36 17.98 3.33
C ASN A 40 -3.19 17.97 4.63
N LYS A 41 -4.51 18.13 4.54
CA LYS A 41 -5.40 18.28 5.71
C LYS A 41 -6.07 16.97 6.14
N THR A 42 -6.27 16.03 5.21
CA THR A 42 -7.06 14.82 5.47
C THR A 42 -6.27 13.55 5.17
N ILE A 43 -5.54 13.52 4.05
CA ILE A 43 -4.81 12.31 3.63
C ILE A 43 -3.50 12.16 4.42
N MET A 44 -2.72 13.24 4.58
CA MET A 44 -1.45 13.20 5.31
C MET A 44 -1.58 12.68 6.75
N PRO A 45 -2.54 13.18 7.56
CA PRO A 45 -2.72 12.70 8.93
C PRO A 45 -3.23 11.26 8.97
N LEU A 46 -4.02 10.85 7.96
CA LEU A 46 -4.49 9.47 7.84
C LEU A 46 -3.31 8.53 7.62
N TYR A 47 -2.41 8.84 6.68
CA TYR A 47 -1.20 8.03 6.44
C TYR A 47 -0.32 7.98 7.70
N GLN A 48 -0.10 9.09 8.38
CA GLN A 48 0.67 9.12 9.63
C GLN A 48 0.02 8.28 10.76
N SER A 49 -1.32 8.18 10.77
CA SER A 49 -2.03 7.34 11.75
C SER A 49 -1.94 5.84 11.44
N MET A 50 -1.81 5.49 10.16
CA MET A 50 -1.76 4.09 9.69
C MET A 50 -0.33 3.56 9.59
N LEU A 51 0.64 4.44 9.33
CA LEU A 51 2.04 4.15 9.10
C LEU A 51 2.90 4.89 10.14
N PRO A 52 3.18 4.25 11.30
CA PRO A 52 3.77 4.93 12.45
C PRO A 52 5.20 5.44 12.21
N TRP A 53 5.92 4.88 11.23
CA TRP A 53 7.28 5.32 10.90
C TRP A 53 7.35 6.17 9.63
N TRP A 54 6.22 6.42 9.00
CA TRP A 54 6.15 7.20 7.78
C TRP A 54 6.15 8.71 8.06
N SER A 55 6.92 9.44 7.27
CA SER A 55 6.98 10.90 7.34
C SER A 55 7.18 11.51 5.94
N PRO A 56 6.76 12.76 5.71
CA PRO A 56 7.04 13.48 4.46
C PRO A 56 8.49 13.97 4.44
N THR A 57 9.44 13.03 4.41
CA THR A 57 10.88 13.27 4.34
C THR A 57 11.51 12.32 3.31
N PRO A 58 12.74 12.59 2.82
CA PRO A 58 13.42 11.67 1.90
C PRO A 58 13.56 10.25 2.48
N ALA A 59 13.81 10.14 3.79
CA ALA A 59 13.85 8.86 4.49
C ALA A 59 12.47 8.19 4.53
N GLY A 60 11.41 8.97 4.71
CA GLY A 60 10.04 8.49 4.72
C GLY A 60 9.54 7.96 3.37
N ILE A 61 10.13 8.36 2.25
CA ILE A 61 9.88 7.74 0.93
C ILE A 61 10.27 6.26 0.97
N VAL A 62 11.47 5.95 1.50
CA VAL A 62 11.99 4.59 1.58
C VAL A 62 11.20 3.78 2.60
N ILE A 63 10.95 4.35 3.78
CA ILE A 63 10.18 3.69 4.83
C ILE A 63 8.75 3.41 4.34
N GLY A 64 8.11 4.38 3.69
CA GLY A 64 6.78 4.22 3.10
C GLY A 64 6.72 3.16 2.02
N ALA A 65 7.74 3.08 1.16
CA ALA A 65 7.82 2.01 0.16
C ALA A 65 7.88 0.62 0.84
N ILE A 66 8.64 0.48 1.92
CA ILE A 66 8.79 -0.80 2.63
C ILE A 66 7.50 -1.15 3.38
N GLU A 67 6.96 -0.24 4.20
CA GLU A 67 5.74 -0.49 4.96
C GLU A 67 4.54 -0.72 4.03
N GLY A 68 4.40 0.11 2.99
CA GLY A 68 3.39 -0.05 1.95
C GLY A 68 3.52 -1.39 1.23
N PHE A 69 4.74 -1.83 0.92
CA PHE A 69 4.96 -3.16 0.35
C PHE A 69 4.48 -4.28 1.26
N VAL A 70 4.84 -4.23 2.55
CA VAL A 70 4.48 -5.26 3.51
C VAL A 70 2.96 -5.32 3.69
N ILE A 71 2.30 -4.18 3.89
CA ILE A 71 0.84 -4.11 4.07
C ILE A 71 0.14 -4.59 2.79
N GLY A 72 0.56 -4.08 1.63
CA GLY A 72 0.00 -4.47 0.35
C GLY A 72 0.16 -5.98 0.11
N ALA A 73 1.34 -6.55 0.36
CA ALA A 73 1.61 -7.97 0.15
C ALA A 73 0.79 -8.87 1.08
N VAL A 74 0.66 -8.48 2.35
CA VAL A 74 -0.18 -9.20 3.32
C VAL A 74 -1.65 -9.18 2.87
N LEU A 75 -2.18 -8.00 2.52
CA LEU A 75 -3.58 -7.85 2.11
C LEU A 75 -3.90 -8.57 0.79
N GLY A 76 -3.04 -8.46 -0.22
CA GLY A 76 -3.24 -9.16 -1.49
C GLY A 76 -3.08 -10.67 -1.35
N GLY A 77 -2.14 -11.13 -0.51
CA GLY A 77 -2.01 -12.54 -0.17
C GLY A 77 -3.26 -13.07 0.55
N LEU A 78 -3.76 -12.34 1.54
CA LEU A 78 -5.00 -12.66 2.25
C LEU A 78 -6.21 -12.68 1.31
N LEU A 79 -6.33 -11.70 0.41
CA LEU A 79 -7.43 -11.63 -0.55
C LEU A 79 -7.42 -12.85 -1.49
N ALA A 80 -6.26 -13.19 -2.06
CA ALA A 80 -6.14 -14.37 -2.91
C ALA A 80 -6.40 -15.67 -2.14
N TRP A 81 -5.95 -15.76 -0.88
CA TRP A 81 -6.21 -16.92 -0.04
C TRP A 81 -7.71 -17.07 0.27
N LEU A 82 -8.38 -15.99 0.67
CA LEU A 82 -9.83 -15.99 0.93
C LEU A 82 -10.63 -16.33 -0.33
N TYR A 83 -10.25 -15.76 -1.48
CA TYR A 83 -10.88 -16.08 -2.76
C TYR A 83 -10.78 -17.58 -3.06
N ASN A 84 -9.58 -18.15 -2.93
CA ASN A 84 -9.37 -19.58 -3.13
C ASN A 84 -10.13 -20.44 -2.11
N TYR A 85 -10.29 -19.98 -0.87
CA TYR A 85 -11.00 -20.72 0.17
C TYR A 85 -12.52 -20.74 -0.05
N PHE A 86 -13.12 -19.62 -0.47
CA PHE A 86 -14.58 -19.53 -0.68
C PHE A 86 -15.03 -19.86 -2.09
N SER A 87 -14.12 -19.82 -3.07
CA SER A 87 -14.35 -20.35 -4.43
C SER A 87 -14.01 -21.85 -4.52
N ALA A 88 -13.52 -22.44 -3.41
CA ALA A 88 -13.33 -23.88 -3.27
C ALA A 88 -14.66 -24.63 -3.08
#